data_AF-A0A957P7D6-F1
#
_entry.id   AF-A0A957P7D6-F1
#
_cell.length_a   1.000
_cell.length_b   1.000
_cell.length_c   1.000
_cell.angle_alpha   90.00
_cell.angle_beta   90.00
_cell.angle_gamma   90.00
#
_symmetry.space_group_name_H-M   'P 1'
#
loop_
_entity.id
_entity.type
_entity.pdbx_description
1 polymer ?
#
loop_
_entity_poly.entity_id
_entity_poly.type
_entity_poly.pdbx_seq_one_letter_code
_entity_poly.pdbx_strand_id
1 'polypeptide(L)'
;MTLVLSKEEDNKADYSHRDMDEPDSQQPAIEHGTLAERTEASGLATTRASLAYDDFEVQIGTGSGFTYPVNLLDSPAGEGRATMIFPFTNTELEEKLRGLEKALLRAGGRRRATLTPDEQAVQDFGEALFNALIQGEIRNLYDVSRERAQQQDKGLRLKLRILAPELAVLPWEFLYDARHERYVALSNRTPIVRYIELPQPVRPLVAPAPLRIPGMAANPIDIEPLDVAHE
;
A
#
# COMPACT_ATOMS: atom_id res chain seq x y z
N MET A 1 25.84 -27.31 -54.61
CA MET A 1 24.85 -28.25 -55.17
C MET A 1 23.55 -27.96 -54.41
N THR A 2 22.73 -26.96 -54.76
CA THR A 2 22.24 -26.53 -56.10
C THR A 2 21.42 -27.67 -56.73
N LEU A 3 20.15 -27.54 -57.17
CA LEU A 3 19.33 -26.42 -57.69
C LEU A 3 17.95 -26.26 -56.97
N VAL A 4 16.91 -25.65 -57.55
CA VAL A 4 16.57 -24.19 -57.50
C VAL A 4 15.11 -23.91 -58.00
N LEU A 5 14.49 -22.76 -57.62
CA LEU A 5 13.20 -22.18 -58.11
C LEU A 5 11.89 -22.94 -57.73
N SER A 6 10.66 -22.39 -57.81
CA SER A 6 10.10 -21.25 -58.59
C SER A 6 9.00 -20.41 -57.86
N LYS A 7 8.61 -19.27 -58.48
CA LYS A 7 7.29 -18.57 -58.38
C LYS A 7 6.22 -19.38 -59.16
N GLU A 8 4.96 -19.03 -59.43
CA GLU A 8 4.03 -17.87 -59.27
C GLU A 8 2.59 -18.51 -59.22
N GLU A 9 1.37 -17.94 -59.29
CA GLU A 9 0.68 -16.63 -59.49
C GLU A 9 -0.22 -16.36 -58.24
N ASP A 10 -0.90 -15.24 -57.93
CA ASP A 10 -1.65 -14.17 -58.64
C ASP A 10 -3.14 -14.48 -58.99
N ASN A 11 -4.08 -13.76 -58.34
CA ASN A 11 -5.44 -13.46 -58.84
C ASN A 11 -6.09 -12.32 -58.01
N LYS A 12 -6.90 -11.48 -58.65
CA LYS A 12 -7.42 -10.20 -58.11
C LYS A 12 -8.79 -9.84 -58.71
N ALA A 13 -9.81 -9.68 -57.85
CA ALA A 13 -10.99 -8.83 -58.04
C ALA A 13 -11.54 -8.49 -56.62
N ASP A 14 -11.75 -7.26 -56.18
CA ASP A 14 -12.41 -6.08 -56.78
C ASP A 14 -13.94 -6.21 -56.83
N TYR A 15 -14.60 -5.41 -55.98
CA TYR A 15 -15.97 -4.93 -56.16
C TYR A 15 -16.04 -3.50 -55.63
N SER A 16 -16.59 -2.60 -56.44
CA SER A 16 -16.29 -1.17 -56.37
C SER A 16 -17.48 -0.29 -55.91
N HIS A 17 -17.16 0.95 -55.55
CA HIS A 17 -18.03 2.08 -55.19
C HIS A 17 -19.40 2.17 -55.90
N ARG A 18 -20.41 2.69 -55.17
CA ARG A 18 -21.46 3.58 -55.71
C ARG A 18 -21.83 4.66 -54.69
N ASP A 19 -21.89 5.89 -55.16
CA ASP A 19 -22.34 7.09 -54.44
C ASP A 19 -23.73 7.53 -54.96
N MET A 20 -24.11 8.80 -54.70
CA MET A 20 -25.35 9.50 -55.08
C MET A 20 -26.57 9.20 -54.17
N ASP A 21 -27.38 10.16 -53.71
CA ASP A 21 -27.36 11.65 -53.86
C ASP A 21 -28.01 12.34 -52.63
N GLU A 22 -27.80 13.66 -52.49
CA GLU A 22 -28.53 14.59 -51.59
C GLU A 22 -29.24 15.66 -52.45
N PRO A 23 -30.41 16.22 -52.05
CA PRO A 23 -30.38 17.62 -51.58
C PRO A 23 -31.45 18.07 -50.56
N ASP A 24 -31.01 19.00 -49.68
CA ASP A 24 -31.66 20.18 -49.07
C ASP A 24 -33.19 20.43 -49.22
N SER A 25 -33.84 20.81 -48.09
CA SER A 25 -34.92 21.84 -48.05
C SER A 25 -35.32 22.30 -46.62
N GLN A 26 -35.01 23.57 -46.33
CA GLN A 26 -35.75 24.56 -45.52
C GLN A 26 -36.15 24.37 -44.03
N GLN A 27 -35.85 25.44 -43.27
CA GLN A 27 -36.24 25.78 -41.89
C GLN A 27 -37.64 26.45 -41.82
N PRO A 28 -38.32 26.57 -40.64
CA PRO A 28 -37.95 27.61 -39.64
C PRO A 28 -38.18 27.25 -38.14
N ALA A 29 -37.82 28.17 -37.26
CA ALA A 29 -37.86 28.02 -35.79
C ALA A 29 -39.06 28.69 -35.10
N ILE A 30 -39.29 28.34 -33.84
CA ILE A 30 -39.95 29.21 -32.83
C ILE A 30 -39.09 29.19 -31.56
N GLU A 31 -38.78 30.38 -31.03
CA GLU A 31 -38.15 30.54 -29.72
C GLU A 31 -39.20 30.54 -28.60
N HIS A 32 -38.91 29.87 -27.49
CA HIS A 32 -39.44 30.26 -26.17
C HIS A 32 -38.34 30.05 -25.13
N GLY A 33 -37.62 31.12 -24.79
CA GLY A 33 -36.61 31.08 -23.74
C GLY A 33 -37.23 31.11 -22.34
N THR A 34 -36.66 30.35 -21.41
CA THR A 34 -36.88 30.53 -19.97
C THR A 34 -35.55 30.53 -19.23
N LEU A 35 -35.32 31.66 -18.58
CA LEU A 35 -34.47 31.95 -17.43
C LEU A 35 -33.56 30.83 -16.87
N ALA A 36 -32.26 31.12 -16.93
CA ALA A 36 -31.14 30.57 -16.17
C ALA A 36 -31.43 29.63 -14.98
N GLU A 37 -30.74 28.49 -14.97
CA GLU A 37 -30.22 27.90 -13.74
C GLU A 37 -28.74 27.53 -13.91
N ARG A 38 -27.88 28.13 -13.07
CA ARG A 38 -26.45 27.81 -13.03
C ARG A 38 -26.25 26.63 -12.09
N THR A 39 -26.01 25.44 -12.64
CA THR A 39 -25.47 24.33 -11.86
C THR A 39 -24.06 24.02 -12.32
N GLU A 40 -23.11 24.82 -11.83
CA GLU A 40 -21.69 24.49 -11.85
C GLU A 40 -21.46 23.31 -10.90
N ALA A 41 -21.84 22.11 -11.35
CA ALA A 41 -21.55 20.85 -10.69
C ALA A 41 -20.03 20.62 -10.78
N SER A 42 -19.30 21.27 -9.89
CA SER A 42 -17.84 21.17 -9.75
C SER A 42 -17.46 19.77 -9.31
N GLY A 43 -17.41 18.87 -10.28
CA GLY A 43 -16.98 17.48 -10.16
C GLY A 43 -15.48 17.41 -9.90
N LEU A 44 -15.04 17.95 -8.75
CA LEU A 44 -13.75 17.68 -8.14
C LEU A 44 -13.70 16.24 -7.63
N ALA A 45 -13.89 15.30 -8.56
CA ALA A 45 -13.39 13.95 -8.48
C ALA A 45 -11.87 14.05 -8.39
N THR A 46 -11.40 14.30 -7.16
CA THR A 46 -9.99 14.36 -6.82
C THR A 46 -9.42 13.00 -7.13
N THR A 47 -8.84 12.89 -8.32
CA THR A 47 -8.13 11.69 -8.77
C THR A 47 -6.90 11.63 -7.90
N ARG A 48 -7.07 10.98 -6.73
CA ARG A 48 -6.07 10.88 -5.67
C ARG A 48 -4.89 10.14 -6.27
N ALA A 49 -3.89 10.91 -6.69
CA ALA A 49 -2.80 10.41 -7.51
C ALA A 49 -2.23 9.13 -6.90
N SER A 50 -2.15 8.07 -7.70
CA SER A 50 -1.63 6.79 -7.26
C SER A 50 -0.15 6.97 -6.96
N LEU A 51 0.17 7.21 -5.68
CA LEU A 51 1.53 7.43 -5.21
C LEU A 51 2.39 6.26 -5.68
N ALA A 52 3.43 6.56 -6.46
CA ALA A 52 4.40 5.56 -6.86
C ALA A 52 5.28 5.21 -5.64
N TYR A 53 5.76 3.97 -5.57
CA TYR A 53 6.60 3.50 -4.48
C TYR A 53 7.90 2.92 -5.05
N ASP A 54 9.02 3.29 -4.43
CA ASP A 54 10.23 2.49 -4.47
C ASP A 54 10.21 1.48 -3.32
N ASP A 55 10.94 0.38 -3.44
CA ASP A 55 10.92 -0.74 -2.49
C ASP A 55 12.13 -0.75 -1.55
N PHE A 56 11.89 -1.11 -0.29
CA PHE A 56 12.93 -1.34 0.71
C PHE A 56 12.69 -2.73 1.31
N GLU A 57 13.32 -3.75 0.74
CA GLU A 57 13.05 -5.17 1.04
C GLU A 57 14.06 -5.73 2.04
N VAL A 58 13.62 -5.79 3.30
CA VAL A 58 14.42 -6.32 4.42
C VAL A 58 14.08 -7.79 4.63
N GLN A 59 15.06 -8.66 4.41
CA GLN A 59 14.98 -10.07 4.77
C GLN A 59 15.55 -10.31 6.18
N ILE A 60 14.75 -10.88 7.07
CA ILE A 60 15.18 -11.41 8.36
C ILE A 60 15.35 -12.93 8.19
N GLY A 61 16.59 -13.42 8.24
CA GLY A 61 16.89 -14.85 8.13
C GLY A 61 16.62 -15.63 9.42
N THR A 62 16.72 -16.95 9.35
CA THR A 62 16.70 -17.83 10.54
C THR A 62 17.89 -17.52 11.45
N GLY A 63 17.62 -17.25 12.72
CA GLY A 63 18.63 -16.88 13.72
C GLY A 63 19.05 -18.02 14.65
N SER A 64 19.74 -17.65 15.73
CA SER A 64 20.02 -18.53 16.86
C SER A 64 19.92 -17.74 18.17
N GLY A 65 19.07 -18.19 19.10
CA GLY A 65 18.75 -17.43 20.30
C GLY A 65 18.11 -16.09 19.95
N PHE A 66 18.76 -14.99 20.34
CA PHE A 66 18.31 -13.63 20.03
C PHE A 66 18.97 -13.02 18.79
N THR A 67 19.82 -13.77 18.07
CA THR A 67 20.68 -13.22 17.01
C THR A 67 20.22 -13.64 15.62
N TYR A 68 19.85 -12.68 14.78
CA TYR A 68 19.23 -12.90 13.46
C TYR A 68 19.98 -12.17 12.33
N PRO A 69 20.35 -12.83 11.22
CA PRO A 69 20.96 -12.15 10.08
C PRO A 69 19.91 -11.33 9.32
N VAL A 70 20.24 -10.09 8.99
CA VAL A 70 19.39 -9.15 8.25
C VAL A 70 20.09 -8.76 6.94
N ASN A 71 19.37 -8.85 5.81
CA ASN A 71 19.87 -8.45 4.50
C ASN A 71 18.88 -7.53 3.81
N LEU A 72 19.35 -6.49 3.13
CA LEU A 72 18.58 -5.78 2.12
C LEU A 72 18.66 -6.53 0.80
N LEU A 73 17.50 -6.90 0.25
CA LEU A 73 17.37 -7.55 -1.06
C LEU A 73 17.10 -6.54 -2.19
N ASP A 74 16.45 -5.42 -1.84
CA ASP A 74 16.13 -4.31 -2.74
C ASP A 74 16.08 -3.01 -1.93
N SER A 75 16.63 -1.92 -2.47
CA SER A 75 16.73 -0.61 -1.81
C SER A 75 17.28 0.45 -2.78
N PRO A 76 16.67 1.67 -2.86
CA PRO A 76 17.21 2.77 -3.65
C PRO A 76 18.65 3.16 -3.27
N ALA A 77 19.03 2.98 -2.00
CA ALA A 77 20.37 3.30 -1.51
C ALA A 77 21.41 2.20 -1.82
N GLY A 78 21.00 1.01 -2.27
CA GLY A 78 21.86 -0.14 -2.53
C GLY A 78 21.66 -1.30 -1.52
N GLU A 79 22.46 -2.35 -1.68
CA GLU A 79 22.52 -3.49 -0.74
C GLU A 79 23.14 -3.10 0.61
N GLY A 80 22.80 -3.85 1.66
CA GLY A 80 23.42 -3.77 2.98
C GLY A 80 23.08 -4.98 3.85
N ARG A 81 23.90 -5.26 4.87
CA ARG A 81 23.77 -6.45 5.74
C ARG A 81 24.08 -6.11 7.19
N ALA A 82 23.30 -6.67 8.11
CA ALA A 82 23.47 -6.47 9.54
C ALA A 82 23.11 -7.73 10.33
N THR A 83 23.38 -7.71 11.62
CA THR A 83 22.93 -8.72 12.58
C THR A 83 21.99 -8.03 13.56
N MET A 84 20.70 -8.39 13.52
CA MET A 84 19.73 -7.95 14.51
C MET A 84 19.92 -8.77 15.79
N ILE A 85 19.99 -8.07 16.91
CA ILE A 85 19.80 -8.65 18.24
C ILE A 85 18.36 -8.33 18.63
N PHE A 86 17.54 -9.36 18.80
CA PHE A 86 16.14 -9.24 19.18
C PHE A 86 16.03 -8.73 20.63
N PRO A 87 15.23 -7.69 20.91
CA PRO A 87 15.37 -6.89 22.14
C PRO A 87 14.60 -7.45 23.35
N PHE A 88 13.98 -8.64 23.22
CA PHE A 88 13.13 -9.24 24.26
C PHE A 88 13.46 -10.71 24.47
N THR A 89 13.50 -11.15 25.74
CA THR A 89 13.33 -12.57 26.08
C THR A 89 11.88 -13.01 25.81
N ASN A 90 11.65 -14.33 25.73
CA ASN A 90 10.30 -14.87 25.51
C ASN A 90 9.28 -14.36 26.55
N THR A 91 9.67 -14.26 27.82
CA THR A 91 8.81 -13.76 28.90
C THR A 91 8.44 -12.29 28.71
N GLU A 92 9.43 -11.44 28.41
CA GLU A 92 9.19 -10.01 28.15
C GLU A 92 8.33 -9.81 26.89
N LEU A 93 8.54 -10.63 25.86
CA LEU A 93 7.75 -10.62 24.64
C LEU A 93 6.28 -10.98 24.92
N GLU A 94 6.03 -12.05 25.66
CA GLU A 94 4.67 -12.42 26.09
C GLU A 94 3.99 -11.33 26.91
N GLU A 95 4.73 -10.68 27.82
CA GLU A 95 4.19 -9.57 28.63
C GLU A 95 3.88 -8.33 27.78
N LYS A 96 4.75 -7.96 26.84
CA LYS A 96 4.53 -6.84 25.91
C LYS A 96 3.35 -7.11 24.97
N LEU A 97 3.24 -8.31 24.39
CA LEU A 97 2.10 -8.70 23.54
C LEU A 97 0.77 -8.72 24.32
N ARG A 98 0.77 -9.20 25.57
CA ARG A 98 -0.39 -9.17 26.48
C ARG A 98 -0.73 -7.75 26.96
N GLY A 99 0.23 -6.82 26.95
CA GLY A 99 0.02 -5.39 27.13
C GLY A 99 -0.65 -4.75 25.91
N LEU A 100 -0.10 -5.01 24.72
CA LEU A 100 -0.61 -4.57 23.42
C LEU A 100 -2.08 -5.00 23.20
N GLU A 101 -2.42 -6.26 23.47
CA GLU A 101 -3.80 -6.77 23.41
C GLU A 101 -4.76 -5.92 24.28
N LYS A 102 -4.39 -5.68 25.55
CA LYS A 102 -5.19 -4.87 26.49
C LYS A 102 -5.31 -3.42 26.03
N ALA A 103 -4.27 -2.85 25.43
CA ALA A 103 -4.28 -1.51 24.89
C ALA A 103 -5.28 -1.39 23.73
N LEU A 104 -5.23 -2.32 22.77
CA LEU A 104 -6.12 -2.34 21.60
C LEU A 104 -7.58 -2.53 22.00
N LEU A 105 -7.87 -3.41 22.97
CA LEU A 105 -9.21 -3.61 23.53
C LEU A 105 -9.78 -2.35 24.24
N ARG A 106 -8.93 -1.41 24.67
CA ARG A 106 -9.33 -0.15 25.31
C ARG A 106 -9.38 1.04 24.34
N ALA A 107 -8.58 1.00 23.27
CA ALA A 107 -8.43 2.09 22.31
C ALA A 107 -9.74 2.45 21.59
N GLY A 108 -10.65 1.49 21.41
CA GLY A 108 -11.97 1.73 20.80
C GLY A 108 -12.91 2.65 21.59
N GLY A 109 -12.54 3.07 22.81
CA GLY A 109 -13.45 3.82 23.70
C GLY A 109 -13.48 5.35 23.52
N ARG A 110 -12.33 6.04 23.39
CA ARG A 110 -12.24 7.52 23.42
C ARG A 110 -10.97 8.07 22.78
N ARG A 111 -11.08 9.06 21.88
CA ARG A 111 -9.97 9.96 21.55
C ARG A 111 -9.58 10.79 22.78
N ARG A 112 -8.28 10.93 23.09
CA ARG A 112 -7.73 11.81 24.13
C ARG A 112 -6.46 12.50 23.64
N ALA A 113 -6.13 13.65 24.21
CA ALA A 113 -4.99 14.48 23.83
C ALA A 113 -3.70 14.16 24.62
N THR A 114 -3.59 12.97 25.20
CA THR A 114 -2.44 12.52 25.98
C THR A 114 -2.40 11.00 25.88
N LEU A 115 -1.23 10.43 25.58
CA LEU A 115 -1.04 8.98 25.51
C LEU A 115 -1.46 8.37 26.84
N THR A 116 -2.38 7.41 26.80
CA THR A 116 -2.64 6.52 27.93
C THR A 116 -1.41 5.67 28.21
N PRO A 117 -1.23 5.15 29.45
CA PRO A 117 -0.14 4.21 29.75
C PRO A 117 -0.17 2.96 28.85
N ASP A 118 -1.36 2.59 28.38
CA ASP A 118 -1.58 1.53 27.41
C ASP A 118 -0.98 1.89 26.02
N GLU A 119 -1.25 3.10 25.50
CA GLU A 119 -0.66 3.58 24.23
C GLU A 119 0.86 3.77 24.31
N GLN A 120 1.39 4.25 25.44
CA GLN A 120 2.83 4.35 25.65
C GLN A 120 3.50 2.97 25.55
N ALA A 121 2.92 1.95 26.17
CA ALA A 121 3.44 0.59 26.09
C ALA A 121 3.47 0.03 24.64
N VAL A 122 2.58 0.49 23.76
CA VAL A 122 2.60 0.17 22.32
C VAL A 122 3.74 0.92 21.60
N GLN A 123 3.98 2.19 21.92
CA GLN A 123 5.13 2.94 21.38
C GLN A 123 6.46 2.32 21.81
N ASP A 124 6.65 2.03 23.10
CA ASP A 124 7.88 1.42 23.64
C ASP A 124 8.21 0.09 22.93
N PHE A 125 7.19 -0.74 22.68
CA PHE A 125 7.33 -2.01 21.96
C PHE A 125 7.68 -1.79 20.48
N GLY A 126 6.97 -0.87 19.83
CA GLY A 126 7.20 -0.48 18.43
C GLY A 126 8.58 0.11 18.17
N GLU A 127 9.08 0.92 19.11
CA GLU A 127 10.40 1.53 19.05
C GLU A 127 11.51 0.49 19.25
N ALA A 128 11.36 -0.41 20.23
CA ALA A 128 12.34 -1.47 20.45
C ALA A 128 12.48 -2.38 19.21
N LEU A 129 11.37 -2.76 18.56
CA LEU A 129 11.41 -3.50 17.30
C LEU A 129 12.05 -2.70 16.16
N PHE A 130 11.75 -1.41 16.05
CA PHE A 130 12.34 -0.54 15.00
C PHE A 130 13.84 -0.35 15.20
N ASN A 131 14.28 -0.14 16.43
CA ASN A 131 15.70 0.02 16.77
C ASN A 131 16.48 -1.30 16.65
N ALA A 132 15.84 -2.47 16.84
CA ALA A 132 16.47 -3.77 16.60
C ALA A 132 16.60 -4.11 15.10
N LEU A 133 15.59 -3.79 14.28
CA LEU A 133 15.55 -4.12 12.86
C LEU A 133 16.33 -3.12 11.99
N ILE A 134 16.06 -1.83 12.16
CA ILE A 134 16.59 -0.75 11.33
C ILE A 134 17.76 -0.12 12.08
N GLN A 135 18.95 -0.73 11.99
CA GLN A 135 20.15 -0.29 12.71
C GLN A 135 21.42 -0.31 11.83
N GLY A 136 22.46 0.42 12.26
CA GLY A 136 23.75 0.49 11.56
C GLY A 136 23.59 0.87 10.09
N GLU A 137 24.21 0.07 9.21
CA GLU A 137 24.12 0.23 7.76
C GLU A 137 22.67 0.24 7.23
N ILE A 138 21.80 -0.64 7.76
CA ILE A 138 20.39 -0.72 7.36
C ILE A 138 19.64 0.58 7.67
N ARG A 139 19.98 1.27 8.78
CA ARG A 139 19.40 2.59 9.12
C ARG A 139 19.85 3.66 8.13
N ASN A 140 21.14 3.72 7.83
CA ASN A 140 21.69 4.69 6.86
C ASN A 140 21.04 4.50 5.47
N LEU A 141 20.90 3.25 5.01
CA LEU A 141 20.26 2.93 3.74
C LEU A 141 18.75 3.22 3.76
N TYR A 142 18.05 3.00 4.88
CA TYR A 142 16.64 3.34 5.06
C TYR A 142 16.39 4.84 4.96
N ASP A 143 17.18 5.65 5.69
CA ASP A 143 17.00 7.10 5.70
C ASP A 143 17.32 7.72 4.32
N VAL A 144 18.44 7.34 3.70
CA VAL A 144 18.79 7.77 2.32
C VAL A 144 17.74 7.34 1.29
N SER A 145 17.17 6.14 1.44
CA SER A 145 16.09 5.66 0.56
C SER A 145 14.80 6.46 0.74
N ARG A 146 14.45 6.85 1.98
CA ARG A 146 13.28 7.69 2.27
C ARG A 146 13.44 9.10 1.71
N GLU A 147 14.62 9.70 1.89
CA GLU A 147 14.94 11.01 1.31
C GLU A 147 14.84 10.98 -0.21
N ARG A 148 15.42 9.97 -0.86
CA ARG A 148 15.36 9.84 -2.33
C ARG A 148 13.93 9.62 -2.84
N ALA A 149 13.14 8.77 -2.18
CA ALA A 149 11.74 8.58 -2.54
C ALA A 149 10.95 9.89 -2.39
N GLN A 150 11.15 10.63 -1.30
CA GLN A 150 10.51 11.93 -1.07
C GLN A 150 10.91 12.98 -2.13
N GLN A 151 12.19 13.02 -2.55
CA GLN A 151 12.67 13.91 -3.63
C GLN A 151 12.03 13.61 -5.00
N GLN A 152 11.54 12.39 -5.22
CA GLN A 152 10.88 11.96 -6.46
C GLN A 152 9.34 11.98 -6.35
N ASP A 153 8.79 12.58 -5.28
CA ASP A 153 7.40 12.49 -4.84
C ASP A 153 6.81 11.06 -4.81
N LYS A 154 7.62 10.10 -4.37
CA LYS A 154 7.24 8.70 -4.12
C LYS A 154 7.05 8.39 -2.63
N GLY A 155 6.46 7.24 -2.33
CA GLY A 155 6.65 6.56 -1.06
C GLY A 155 7.83 5.57 -1.10
N LEU A 156 8.26 5.11 0.07
CA LEU A 156 9.18 3.97 0.22
C LEU A 156 8.44 2.82 0.90
N ARG A 157 8.15 1.74 0.17
CA ARG A 157 7.41 0.59 0.67
C ARG A 157 8.34 -0.35 1.41
N LEU A 158 8.17 -0.46 2.73
CA LEU A 158 8.95 -1.37 3.57
C LEU A 158 8.39 -2.79 3.42
N LYS A 159 9.09 -3.64 2.65
CA LYS A 159 8.76 -5.07 2.59
C LYS A 159 9.55 -5.82 3.65
N LEU A 160 8.87 -6.68 4.39
CA LEU A 160 9.47 -7.57 5.40
C LEU A 160 9.33 -9.02 4.95
N ARG A 161 10.46 -9.68 4.67
CA ARG A 161 10.54 -11.11 4.31
C ARG A 161 11.15 -11.87 5.49
N ILE A 162 10.32 -12.60 6.23
CA ILE A 162 10.70 -13.12 7.55
C ILE A 162 10.77 -14.64 7.50
N LEU A 163 11.99 -15.19 7.59
CA LEU A 163 12.26 -16.62 7.50
C LEU A 163 12.25 -17.31 8.87
N ALA A 164 12.42 -16.55 9.96
CA ALA A 164 12.31 -17.01 11.34
C ALA A 164 10.83 -17.04 11.78
N PRO A 165 10.19 -18.21 12.00
CA PRO A 165 8.76 -18.30 12.29
C PRO A 165 8.34 -17.57 13.57
N GLU A 166 9.19 -17.57 14.59
CA GLU A 166 9.03 -16.89 15.87
C GLU A 166 9.02 -15.35 15.73
N LEU A 167 9.70 -14.81 14.71
CA LEU A 167 9.63 -13.39 14.35
C LEU A 167 8.48 -13.12 13.36
N ALA A 168 8.03 -14.12 12.62
CA ALA A 168 6.90 -14.01 11.70
C ALA A 168 5.54 -13.88 12.41
N VAL A 169 5.39 -14.25 13.68
CA VAL A 169 4.15 -14.00 14.45
C VAL A 169 4.05 -12.58 15.02
N LEU A 170 5.11 -11.77 14.96
CA LEU A 170 5.12 -10.43 15.54
C LEU A 170 4.30 -9.41 14.73
N PRO A 171 3.65 -8.43 15.38
CA PRO A 171 2.87 -7.39 14.70
C PRO A 171 3.77 -6.20 14.32
N TRP A 172 4.52 -6.36 13.23
CA TRP A 172 5.46 -5.37 12.68
C TRP A 172 4.78 -4.06 12.22
N GLU A 173 3.45 -4.05 12.15
CA GLU A 173 2.63 -2.88 11.87
C GLU A 173 2.80 -1.77 12.94
N PHE A 174 3.18 -2.15 14.16
CA PHE A 174 3.49 -1.21 15.26
C PHE A 174 4.91 -0.64 15.25
N LEU A 175 5.75 -0.93 14.23
CA LEU A 175 7.08 -0.33 14.10
C LEU A 175 7.01 1.20 14.23
N TYR A 176 7.68 1.76 15.25
CA TYR A 176 7.62 3.17 15.61
C TYR A 176 9.01 3.81 15.49
N ASP A 177 9.15 4.80 14.60
CA ASP A 177 10.39 5.56 14.47
C ASP A 177 10.29 6.83 15.33
N ALA A 178 10.80 6.73 16.56
CA ALA A 178 10.76 7.83 17.53
C ALA A 178 11.45 9.11 17.03
N ARG A 179 12.40 9.00 16.08
CA ARG A 179 13.07 10.15 15.45
C ARG A 179 12.13 10.99 14.57
N HIS A 180 10.98 10.42 14.21
CA HIS A 180 9.93 11.03 13.41
C HIS A 180 8.58 11.06 14.15
N GLU A 181 8.57 10.70 15.45
CA GLU A 181 7.40 10.60 16.33
C GLU A 181 6.20 9.88 15.68
N ARG A 182 6.45 8.75 14.99
CA ARG A 182 5.45 8.12 14.13
C ARG A 182 5.60 6.61 13.93
N TYR A 183 4.46 5.93 13.96
CA TYR A 183 4.31 4.56 13.45
C TYR A 183 4.51 4.50 11.94
N VAL A 184 5.48 3.71 11.48
CA VAL A 184 5.87 3.60 10.07
C VAL A 184 4.66 3.25 9.19
N ALA A 185 3.84 2.28 9.62
CA ALA A 185 2.67 1.80 8.87
C ALA A 185 1.53 2.83 8.73
N LEU A 186 1.42 3.83 9.62
CA LEU A 186 0.35 4.84 9.55
C LEU A 186 0.65 5.97 8.56
N SER A 187 1.86 6.00 7.98
CA SER A 187 2.23 6.93 6.93
C SER A 187 1.98 6.31 5.56
N ASN A 188 1.15 6.97 4.74
CA ASN A 188 0.89 6.55 3.36
C ASN A 188 2.14 6.61 2.46
N ARG A 189 3.21 7.30 2.88
CA ARG A 189 4.50 7.30 2.19
C ARG A 189 5.44 6.17 2.64
N THR A 190 5.07 5.39 3.65
CA THR A 190 5.87 4.27 4.18
C THR A 190 5.02 3.02 4.51
N PRO A 191 4.23 2.49 3.56
CA PRO A 191 3.41 1.31 3.81
C PRO A 191 4.30 0.09 4.09
N ILE A 192 3.92 -0.71 5.09
CA ILE A 192 4.58 -1.98 5.42
C ILE A 192 3.86 -3.11 4.68
N VAL A 193 4.64 -3.99 4.03
CA VAL A 193 4.13 -5.19 3.34
C VAL A 193 4.86 -6.41 3.85
N ARG A 194 4.10 -7.42 4.26
CA ARG A 194 4.63 -8.72 4.69
C ARG A 194 4.78 -9.62 3.48
N TYR A 195 6.00 -9.94 3.08
CA TYR A 195 6.25 -10.82 1.95
C TYR A 195 6.21 -12.29 2.38
N ILE A 196 5.35 -13.07 1.73
CA ILE A 196 5.26 -14.52 1.89
C ILE A 196 5.81 -15.15 0.61
N GLU A 197 6.71 -16.12 0.76
CA GLU A 197 7.24 -16.86 -0.38
C GLU A 197 6.17 -17.79 -0.96
N LEU A 198 5.69 -17.45 -2.16
CA LEU A 198 4.72 -18.23 -2.91
C LEU A 198 5.42 -18.86 -4.13
N PRO A 199 5.30 -20.18 -4.36
CA PRO A 199 5.94 -20.87 -5.50
C PRO A 199 5.22 -20.60 -6.84
N GLN A 200 4.29 -19.66 -6.88
CA GLN A 200 3.53 -19.24 -8.04
C GLN A 200 3.44 -17.71 -8.07
N PRO A 201 3.54 -17.06 -9.25
CA PRO A 201 3.42 -15.60 -9.35
C PRO A 201 2.01 -15.15 -8.92
N VAL A 202 1.96 -14.16 -8.02
CA VAL A 202 0.70 -13.54 -7.59
C VAL A 202 0.06 -12.84 -8.79
N ARG A 203 -1.11 -13.30 -9.21
CA ARG A 203 -1.87 -12.67 -10.30
C ARG A 203 -2.46 -11.35 -9.79
N PRO A 204 -2.28 -10.22 -10.49
CA PRO A 204 -2.93 -8.97 -10.11
C PRO A 204 -4.45 -9.13 -10.03
N LEU A 205 -5.06 -8.58 -8.97
CA LEU A 205 -6.51 -8.56 -8.83
C LEU A 205 -7.12 -7.55 -9.80
N VAL A 206 -7.57 -8.02 -10.96
CA VAL A 206 -8.30 -7.20 -11.93
C VAL A 206 -9.75 -7.02 -11.46
N ALA A 207 -9.96 -6.07 -10.56
CA ALA A 207 -11.29 -5.62 -10.16
C ALA A 207 -11.81 -4.55 -11.15
N PRO A 208 -13.00 -4.71 -11.75
CA PRO A 208 -13.59 -3.68 -12.60
C PRO A 208 -13.98 -2.46 -11.76
N ALA A 209 -13.71 -1.26 -12.28
CA ALA A 209 -14.12 -0.02 -11.65
C ALA A 209 -15.63 0.28 -11.92
N PRO A 210 -16.35 0.93 -10.98
CA PRO A 210 -15.93 1.28 -9.62
C PRO A 210 -15.91 0.07 -8.69
N LEU A 211 -14.87 -0.02 -7.84
CA LEU A 211 -14.75 -1.07 -6.84
C LEU A 211 -15.86 -0.96 -5.79
N ARG A 212 -16.77 -1.93 -5.76
CA ARG A 212 -17.85 -2.01 -4.76
C ARG A 212 -17.37 -2.80 -3.55
N ILE A 213 -16.99 -2.10 -2.48
CA ILE A 213 -16.60 -2.71 -1.20
C ILE A 213 -17.86 -2.88 -0.33
N PRO A 214 -18.18 -4.10 0.15
CA PRO A 214 -19.26 -4.29 1.12
C PRO A 214 -18.92 -3.66 2.47
N GLY A 215 -19.72 -2.70 2.92
CA GLY A 215 -19.67 -2.18 4.28
C GLY A 215 -20.50 -3.02 5.24
N MET A 216 -20.05 -3.15 6.49
CA MET A 216 -20.82 -3.76 7.58
C MET A 216 -20.58 -2.95 8.87
N ALA A 217 -21.63 -2.32 9.38
CA ALA A 217 -21.60 -1.65 10.68
C ALA A 217 -22.02 -2.62 11.79
N ALA A 218 -21.36 -2.54 12.94
CA ALA A 218 -21.85 -3.17 14.16
C ALA A 218 -22.90 -2.25 14.81
N ASN A 219 -24.04 -2.81 15.21
CA ASN A 219 -25.08 -2.10 15.95
C ASN A 219 -25.42 -2.84 17.25
N PRO A 220 -24.63 -2.66 18.32
CA PRO A 220 -24.88 -3.27 19.63
C PRO A 220 -26.15 -2.70 20.27
N ILE A 221 -26.88 -3.52 21.03
CA ILE A 221 -28.17 -3.15 21.63
C ILE A 221 -28.07 -2.18 22.82
N ASP A 222 -26.86 -1.93 23.30
CA ASP A 222 -26.53 -1.19 24.54
C ASP A 222 -25.83 0.16 24.30
N ILE A 223 -25.63 0.55 23.03
CA ILE A 223 -25.12 1.87 22.64
C ILE A 223 -26.07 2.57 21.66
N GLU A 224 -25.86 3.86 21.42
CA GLU A 224 -26.61 4.62 20.43
C GLU A 224 -26.24 4.15 19.00
N PRO A 225 -27.21 3.84 18.12
CA PRO A 225 -26.93 3.30 16.79
C PRO A 225 -26.08 4.24 15.93
N LEU A 226 -25.09 3.68 15.24
CA LEU A 226 -24.26 4.42 14.29
C LEU A 226 -25.08 4.83 13.06
N ASP A 227 -25.02 6.11 12.67
CA ASP A 227 -25.68 6.62 11.46
C ASP A 227 -24.88 6.26 10.20
N VAL A 228 -25.08 5.03 9.74
CA VAL A 228 -24.41 4.45 8.56
C VAL A 228 -24.79 5.14 7.22
N ALA A 229 -25.64 6.17 7.24
CA ALA A 229 -25.98 6.97 6.06
C ALA A 229 -25.20 8.29 5.97
N HIS A 230 -24.46 8.67 7.02
CA HIS A 230 -23.73 9.95 7.11
C HIS A 230 -22.22 9.81 7.41
N GLU A 231 -21.64 8.60 7.37
CA GLU A 231 -20.19 8.35 7.38
C GLU A 231 -19.57 8.23 5.97
#